data_AF-A0A3D3DJQ2-F1
#
_entry.id   AF-A0A3D3DJQ2-F1
#
_cell.length_a   1.000
_cell.length_b   1.000
_cell.length_c   1.000
_cell.angle_alpha   90.00
_cell.angle_beta   90.00
_cell.angle_gamma   90.00
#
_symmetry.space_group_name_H-M   'P 1'
#
loop_
_entity.id
_entity.type
_entity.pdbx_description
1 polymer ?
#
loop_
_entity_poly.entity_id
_entity_poly.type
_entity_poly.pdbx_seq_one_letter_code
_entity_poly.pdbx_strand_id
1 'polypeptide(L)' 'NVSIHLAVSEEGSEATDAVGDLPLHQGFVHEVAERLGDGMFENRLAFLGGPPAMLTGSLALLLGAGLPVTDIRYDRFG' A
#
# COMPACT_ATOMS: atom_id res chain seq x y z
N ASN A 1 10.50 -14.93 -1.45
CA ASN A 1 10.87 -13.79 -0.60
C ASN A 1 9.60 -12.97 -0.41
N VAL A 2 9.11 -12.84 0.82
CA VAL A 2 7.87 -12.12 1.14
C VAL A 2 8.25 -10.93 2.00
N SER A 3 7.95 -9.72 1.55
CA SER A 3 8.08 -8.50 2.34
C SER A 3 6.71 -8.07 2.84
N ILE A 4 6.64 -7.65 4.09
CA ILE A 4 5.42 -7.17 4.73
C ILE A 4 5.72 -5.78 5.29
N HIS A 5 4.89 -4.82 4.94
CA HIS A 5 4.98 -3.44 5.41
C HIS A 5 3.67 -3.09 6.09
N LEU A 6 3.75 -2.53 7.30
CA LEU A 6 2.59 -2.12 8.06
C LEU A 6 2.48 -0.60 8.01
N ALA A 7 1.33 -0.07 7.62
CA ALA A 7 1.05 1.36 7.63
C ALA A 7 0.04 1.66 8.73
N VAL A 8 0.29 2.69 9.53
CA VAL A 8 -0.62 3.18 10.58
C VAL A 8 -0.90 4.66 10.40
N SER A 9 -2.13 5.07 10.73
CA SER A 9 -2.54 6.47 10.71
C SER A 9 -1.88 7.25 11.84
N GLU A 10 -1.58 8.54 11.59
CA GLU A 10 -0.93 9.44 12.55
C GLU A 10 -1.73 9.66 13.86
N GLU A 11 -3.03 9.36 13.88
CA GLU A 11 -3.85 9.50 15.07
C GLU A 11 -3.57 8.38 16.10
N GLY A 12 -2.70 8.66 17.07
CA GLY A 12 -2.89 8.13 18.43
C GLY A 12 -1.80 7.25 19.07
N SER A 13 -0.55 7.23 18.59
CA SER A 13 0.51 6.50 19.32
C SER A 13 1.87 7.17 19.18
N GLU A 14 2.64 7.21 20.26
CA GLU A 14 4.11 7.25 20.17
C GLU A 14 4.50 6.03 19.34
N ALA A 15 4.79 6.24 18.07
CA ALA A 15 4.94 5.16 17.12
C ALA A 15 6.24 4.40 17.40
N THR A 16 6.14 3.13 17.76
CA THR A 16 7.26 2.20 17.70
C THR A 16 7.64 1.99 16.23
N ASP A 17 8.93 2.03 15.88
CA ASP A 17 9.40 1.85 14.49
C ASP A 17 9.08 0.47 13.89
N ALA A 18 8.65 -0.49 14.72
CA ALA A 18 8.32 -1.85 14.31
C ALA A 18 7.27 -2.51 15.21
N VAL A 19 6.57 -3.52 14.66
CA VAL A 19 5.77 -4.49 15.41
C VAL A 19 6.44 -5.86 15.26
N GLY A 20 7.17 -6.28 16.29
CA GLY A 20 8.11 -7.40 16.18
C GLY A 20 9.23 -7.04 15.19
N ASP A 21 9.47 -7.90 14.19
CA ASP A 21 10.44 -7.65 13.12
C ASP A 21 9.83 -6.96 11.89
N LEU A 22 8.56 -6.55 11.96
CA LEU A 22 7.85 -5.93 10.84
C LEU A 22 8.02 -4.40 10.88
N PRO A 23 8.52 -3.78 9.79
CA PRO A 23 8.67 -2.33 9.74
C PRO A 23 7.31 -1.64 9.77
N LEU A 24 7.19 -0.64 10.64
CA LEU A 24 6.01 0.21 10.77
C LEU A 24 6.24 1.54 10.06
N HIS A 25 5.25 1.96 9.27
CA HIS A 25 5.28 3.18 8.48
C HIS A 25 4.11 4.08 8.89
N GLN A 26 4.33 5.39 8.87
CA GLN A 26 3.29 6.38 9.15
C GLN A 26 2.62 6.87 7.87
N GLY A 27 1.30 7.04 7.91
CA GLY A 27 0.49 7.57 6.82
C GLY A 27 -0.36 6.53 6.10
N PHE A 28 -0.98 6.93 5.00
CA PHE A 28 -1.86 6.04 4.25
C PHE A 28 -1.06 5.01 3.46
N VAL A 29 -1.66 3.82 3.25
CA VAL A 29 -1.01 2.69 2.57
C VAL A 29 -0.42 3.04 1.20
N HIS A 30 -1.04 3.93 0.44
CA HIS A 30 -0.56 4.34 -0.88
C HIS A 30 0.65 5.29 -0.78
N GLU A 31 0.67 6.21 0.18
CA GLU A 31 1.83 7.08 0.45
C GLU A 31 3.02 6.28 0.97
N VAL A 32 2.76 5.27 1.81
CA VAL A 32 3.79 4.33 2.27
C VAL A 32 4.33 3.51 1.11
N ALA A 33 3.46 2.93 0.26
CA ALA A 33 3.89 2.15 -0.89
C ALA A 33 4.71 2.97 -1.90
N GLU A 34 4.34 4.23 -2.15
CA GLU A 34 5.10 5.15 -3.01
C GLU A 34 6.52 5.38 -2.49
N ARG A 35 6.69 5.59 -1.18
CA ARG A 35 8.01 5.82 -0.56
C ARG A 35 8.90 4.58 -0.53
N LEU A 36 8.33 3.38 -0.59
CA LEU A 36 9.09 2.12 -0.56
C LEU A 36 9.85 1.83 -1.87
N GLY A 37 9.62 2.62 -2.93
CA GLY A 37 10.63 2.89 -3.94
C GLY A 37 10.30 2.52 -5.39
N ASP A 38 11.18 2.98 -6.26
CA ASP A 38 11.12 2.82 -7.72
C ASP A 38 11.18 1.34 -8.13
N GLY A 39 10.34 0.98 -9.11
CA GLY A 39 10.26 -0.39 -9.63
C GLY A 39 9.47 -1.37 -8.76
N MET A 40 8.93 -0.96 -7.61
CA MET A 40 8.15 -1.83 -6.72
C MET A 40 6.98 -2.53 -7.44
N PHE A 41 6.39 -1.84 -8.42
CA PHE A 41 5.23 -2.32 -9.16
C PHE A 41 5.59 -2.97 -10.51
N GLU A 42 6.85 -2.89 -10.97
CA GLU A 42 7.24 -3.45 -12.26
C GLU A 42 7.07 -4.98 -12.31
N ASN A 43 6.41 -5.47 -13.36
CA ASN A 43 6.13 -6.89 -13.58
C ASN A 43 5.41 -7.55 -12.38
N ARG A 44 4.53 -6.80 -11.69
CA ARG A 44 3.73 -7.29 -10.56
C ARG A 44 2.26 -7.39 -10.91
N LEU A 45 1.61 -8.33 -10.24
CA LEU A 45 0.15 -8.39 -10.14
C LEU A 45 -0.26 -7.75 -8.82
N ALA A 46 -1.10 -6.72 -8.87
CA ALA A 46 -1.56 -6.02 -7.68
C ALA A 46 -2.94 -6.53 -7.24
N PHE A 47 -3.08 -6.70 -5.92
CA PHE A 47 -4.33 -7.06 -5.27
C PHE A 47 -4.66 -5.99 -4.23
N LEU A 48 -5.85 -5.41 -4.32
CA LEU A 48 -6.33 -4.40 -3.39
C LEU A 48 -7.63 -4.89 -2.72
N GLY A 49 -7.71 -4.75 -1.41
CA GLY A 49 -8.92 -5.06 -0.65
C GLY A 49 -8.98 -4.18 0.59
N GLY A 50 -10.12 -3.56 0.85
CA GLY A 50 -10.28 -2.68 2.01
C GLY A 50 -11.32 -1.57 1.79
N PRO A 51 -11.29 -0.52 2.63
CA PRO A 51 -12.26 0.58 2.56
C PRO A 51 -12.21 1.32 1.22
N PRO A 52 -13.35 1.85 0.71
CA PRO A 52 -13.40 2.55 -0.58
C PRO A 52 -12.39 3.70 -0.74
N ALA A 53 -12.13 4.48 0.33
CA ALA A 53 -11.16 5.55 0.32
C ALA A 53 -9.72 5.03 0.13
N MET A 54 -9.38 3.93 0.80
CA MET A 54 -8.09 3.26 0.66
C MET A 54 -7.88 2.75 -0.77
N LEU A 55 -8.90 2.08 -1.32
CA LEU A 55 -8.86 1.54 -2.68
C LEU A 55 -8.67 2.63 -3.72
N THR A 56 -9.36 3.77 -3.56
CA THR A 56 -9.23 4.92 -4.46
C THR A 56 -7.80 5.44 -4.52
N GLY A 57 -7.17 5.67 -3.36
CA GLY A 57 -5.78 6.16 -3.30
C GLY A 57 -4.77 5.14 -3.85
N SER A 58 -4.92 3.86 -3.50
CA SER A 58 -4.05 2.80 -4.00
C SER A 58 -4.19 2.57 -5.51
N LEU A 59 -5.41 2.64 -6.07
CA LEU A 59 -5.62 2.55 -7.51
C LEU A 59 -4.94 3.71 -8.24
N ALA A 60 -5.07 4.94 -7.73
CA ALA A 60 -4.42 6.10 -8.32
C ALA A 60 -2.89 5.95 -8.35
N LEU A 61 -2.29 5.46 -7.26
CA LEU A 61 -0.87 5.16 -7.20
C LEU A 61 -0.44 4.14 -8.26
N LEU A 62 -1.10 2.96 -8.30
CA LEU A 62 -0.71 1.88 -9.21
C LEU A 62 -0.83 2.29 -10.67
N LEU A 63 -1.88 3.01 -11.02
CA LEU A 63 -2.06 3.55 -12.37
C LEU A 63 -1.02 4.63 -12.69
N GLY A 64 -0.72 5.51 -11.74
CA GLY A 64 0.33 6.53 -11.86
C GLY A 64 1.73 5.93 -12.03
N ALA A 65 1.99 4.79 -11.42
CA ALA A 65 3.22 4.01 -11.58
C ALA A 65 3.27 3.19 -12.89
N GLY A 66 2.26 3.30 -13.75
CA GLY A 66 2.22 2.65 -15.06
C GLY A 66 1.81 1.18 -15.04
N LEU A 67 1.23 0.69 -13.94
CA LEU A 67 0.79 -0.69 -13.86
C LEU A 67 -0.42 -0.94 -14.79
N PRO A 68 -0.40 -1.96 -15.67
CA PRO A 68 -1.52 -2.23 -16.55
C PRO A 68 -2.79 -2.55 -15.77
N VAL A 69 -3.94 -2.02 -16.22
CA VAL A 69 -5.25 -2.29 -15.59
C VAL A 69 -5.55 -3.79 -15.50
N THR A 70 -5.11 -4.56 -16.49
CA THR A 70 -5.26 -6.03 -16.52
C THR A 70 -4.52 -6.74 -15.38
N ASP A 71 -3.53 -6.08 -14.78
CA ASP A 71 -2.71 -6.60 -13.69
C ASP A 71 -3.15 -6.07 -12.31
N ILE A 72 -4.28 -5.34 -12.25
CA ILE A 72 -4.84 -4.84 -10.99
C ILE A 72 -6.16 -5.56 -10.70
N ARG A 73 -6.22 -6.23 -9.55
CA ARG A 73 -7.42 -6.86 -9.02
C ARG A 73 -7.81 -6.13 -7.76
N TYR A 74 -9.04 -5.68 -7.66
CA TYR A 74 -9.52 -5.04 -6.45
C TYR A 74 -10.90 -5.54 -6.07
N ASP A 75 -11.12 -5.64 -4.77
CA ASP A 75 -12.41 -5.97 -4.19
C ASP A 75 -12.88 -4.82 -3.31
N ARG A 76 -14.07 -4.29 -3.63
CA ARG A 76 -14.71 -3.24 -2.82
C ARG A 76 -15.60 -3.94 -1.82
N PHE A 77 -15.41 -3.66 -0.54
CA PHE A 77 -16.41 -4.00 0.47
C PHE A 77 -17.68 -3.18 0.18
N GLY A 78 -18.71 -3.84 -0.37
CA GLY A 78 -19.98 -3.23 -0.77
C GLY A 78 -20.66 -3.98 -1.90
#